data_AF-A0A525IDS9-F1
#
_entry.id   AF-A0A525IDS9-F1
#
_cell.length_a   1.000
_cell.length_b   1.000
_cell.length_c   1.000
_cell.angle_alpha   90.00
_cell.angle_beta   90.00
_cell.angle_gamma   90.00
#
_symmetry.space_group_name_H-M   'P 1'
#
loop_
_entity.id
_entity.type
_entity.pdbx_description
1 polymer ?
#
loop_
_entity_poly.entity_id
_entity_poly.type
_entity_poly.pdbx_seq_one_letter_code
_entity_poly.pdbx_strand_id
1 'polypeptide(L)'
;MRAFSSALAVVLATLVALPYAAAASAPAPLPAPPPAALDPGAFLFDALRDRNYRIAWDKLMKEVQPTPDWLAQFNRNFDGMTGEMKSVTIEGKPYLLSFVCKPENCGERKFAVVFDADGVHAYGALGGHSDSPAFYGAPPQELQDALAKSF
;
A
#
# COMPACT_ATOMS: atom_id res chain seq x y z
N MET A 1 -77.89 -7.92 63.18
CA MET A 1 -78.40 -9.30 63.06
C MET A 1 -78.09 -9.79 61.65
N ARG A 2 -77.43 -10.96 61.50
CA ARG A 2 -77.43 -11.94 60.38
C ARG A 2 -77.34 -11.39 58.93
N ALA A 3 -76.56 -11.92 57.99
CA ALA A 3 -75.80 -13.16 57.90
C ALA A 3 -74.77 -13.03 56.76
N PHE A 4 -73.71 -13.84 56.86
CA PHE A 4 -72.75 -14.16 55.80
C PHE A 4 -73.43 -14.92 54.65
N SER A 5 -72.95 -14.73 53.41
CA SER A 5 -72.87 -15.84 52.46
C SER A 5 -71.85 -15.55 51.35
N SER A 6 -70.99 -16.54 51.15
CA SER A 6 -69.80 -16.59 50.30
C SER A 6 -70.08 -16.62 48.80
N ALA A 7 -69.10 -16.18 47.99
CA ALA A 7 -68.71 -16.90 46.78
C ALA A 7 -67.31 -16.46 46.30
N LEU A 8 -66.39 -17.44 46.25
CA LEU A 8 -65.11 -17.41 45.57
C LEU A 8 -65.30 -17.08 44.07
N ALA A 9 -64.37 -16.33 43.48
CA ALA A 9 -64.01 -16.50 42.08
C ALA A 9 -62.59 -15.95 41.77
N VAL A 10 -61.63 -16.86 41.90
CA VAL A 10 -60.50 -17.12 40.98
C VAL A 10 -59.75 -15.91 40.40
N VAL A 11 -58.54 -15.72 40.93
CA VAL A 11 -57.44 -14.96 40.33
C VAL A 11 -56.94 -15.73 39.11
N LEU A 12 -57.11 -15.18 37.91
CA LEU A 12 -56.41 -15.62 36.70
C LEU A 12 -55.45 -14.51 36.27
N ALA A 13 -54.23 -14.60 36.82
CA ALA A 13 -53.11 -13.79 36.39
C ALA A 13 -52.66 -14.27 35.00
N THR A 14 -53.06 -13.54 33.96
CA THR A 14 -52.53 -13.71 32.60
C THR A 14 -51.10 -13.21 32.55
N LEU A 15 -50.15 -14.15 32.59
CA LEU A 15 -48.74 -13.93 32.27
C LEU A 15 -48.63 -13.56 30.78
N VAL A 16 -48.43 -12.27 30.51
CA VAL A 16 -48.04 -11.78 29.18
C VAL A 16 -46.57 -12.13 29.00
N ALA A 17 -46.29 -13.13 28.17
CA ALA A 17 -44.94 -13.46 27.74
C ALA A 17 -44.40 -12.34 26.83
N LEU A 18 -43.42 -11.59 27.33
CA LEU A 18 -42.62 -10.65 26.54
C LEU A 18 -41.65 -11.46 25.65
N PRO A 19 -41.57 -11.21 24.33
CA PRO A 19 -40.56 -11.84 23.50
C PRO A 19 -39.20 -11.22 23.81
N TYR A 20 -38.32 -12.04 24.39
CA TYR A 20 -36.91 -11.72 24.59
C TYR A 20 -36.22 -11.69 23.21
N ALA A 21 -36.19 -10.53 22.58
CA ALA A 21 -35.43 -10.32 21.35
C ALA A 21 -33.93 -10.42 21.68
N ALA A 22 -33.33 -11.58 21.38
CA ALA A 22 -31.89 -11.76 21.42
C ALA A 22 -31.26 -10.91 20.29
N ALA A 23 -30.72 -9.75 20.66
CA ALA A 23 -29.85 -8.98 19.79
C ALA A 23 -28.58 -9.82 19.54
N ALA A 24 -28.45 -10.37 18.33
CA ALA A 24 -27.26 -11.06 17.90
C ALA A 24 -26.14 -10.02 17.69
N SER A 25 -25.21 -9.95 18.65
CA SER A 25 -23.99 -9.16 18.54
C SER A 25 -23.14 -9.70 17.39
N ALA A 26 -23.12 -9.03 16.25
CA ALA A 26 -22.19 -9.35 15.17
C ALA A 26 -20.76 -9.02 15.63
N PRO A 27 -19.77 -9.91 15.46
CA PRO A 27 -18.39 -9.61 15.79
C PRO A 27 -17.88 -8.49 14.88
N ALA A 28 -17.18 -7.51 15.47
CA ALA A 28 -16.53 -6.45 14.73
C ALA A 28 -15.53 -7.05 13.70
N PRO A 29 -15.41 -6.50 12.49
CA PRO A 29 -14.43 -6.95 11.52
C PRO A 29 -13.02 -6.79 12.10
N LEU A 30 -12.25 -7.87 12.09
CA LEU A 30 -10.84 -7.86 12.49
C LEU A 30 -10.05 -6.91 11.56
N PRO A 31 -9.04 -6.18 12.08
CA PRO A 31 -8.12 -5.42 11.24
C PRO A 31 -7.44 -6.37 10.25
N ALA A 32 -7.36 -5.95 8.97
CA ALA A 32 -6.64 -6.71 7.96
C ALA A 32 -5.17 -6.90 8.40
N PRO A 33 -4.58 -8.09 8.18
CA PRO A 33 -3.15 -8.28 8.43
C PRO A 33 -2.36 -7.27 7.58
N PRO A 34 -1.25 -6.72 8.10
CA PRO A 34 -0.39 -5.86 7.31
C PRO A 34 0.09 -6.63 6.07
N PRO A 35 0.26 -5.96 4.92
CA PRO A 35 0.86 -6.60 3.75
C PRO A 35 2.20 -7.22 4.14
N ALA A 36 2.54 -8.36 3.52
CA ALA A 36 3.83 -9.00 3.73
C ALA A 36 4.92 -7.96 3.47
N ALA A 37 5.69 -7.65 4.52
CA ALA A 37 6.77 -6.70 4.42
C ALA A 37 7.85 -7.26 3.49
N LEU A 38 8.41 -6.42 2.62
CA LEU A 38 9.60 -6.80 1.86
C LEU A 38 10.73 -7.16 2.83
N ASP A 39 11.51 -8.18 2.47
CA ASP A 39 12.67 -8.59 3.26
C ASP A 39 13.64 -7.40 3.42
N PRO A 40 14.18 -7.16 4.62
CA PRO A 40 15.20 -6.13 4.83
C PRO A 40 16.40 -6.36 3.90
N GLY A 41 16.72 -5.36 3.07
CA GLY A 41 17.81 -5.43 2.10
C GLY A 41 17.45 -6.07 0.76
N ALA A 42 16.18 -6.37 0.49
CA ALA A 42 15.72 -6.79 -0.83
C ALA A 42 16.09 -5.76 -1.90
N PHE A 43 16.55 -6.20 -3.07
CA PHE A 43 16.86 -5.30 -4.18
C PHE A 43 15.60 -4.98 -4.99
N LEU A 44 15.66 -3.95 -5.85
CA LEU A 44 14.54 -3.59 -6.71
C LEU A 44 14.05 -4.78 -7.55
N PHE A 45 14.95 -5.61 -8.09
CA PHE A 45 14.54 -6.79 -8.86
C PHE A 45 13.82 -7.85 -8.02
N ASP A 46 14.11 -7.93 -6.72
CA ASP A 46 13.40 -8.83 -5.80
C ASP A 46 12.00 -8.31 -5.53
N ALA A 47 11.88 -7.01 -5.24
CA ALA A 47 10.58 -6.35 -5.03
C ALA A 47 9.67 -6.50 -6.26
N LEU A 48 10.21 -6.34 -7.47
CA LEU A 48 9.45 -6.48 -8.72
C LEU A 48 9.01 -7.92 -9.06
N ARG A 49 9.39 -8.93 -8.26
CA ARG A 49 8.80 -10.28 -8.33
C ARG A 49 7.46 -10.34 -7.61
N ASP A 50 7.22 -9.45 -6.65
CA ASP A 50 5.90 -9.30 -6.04
C ASP A 50 4.93 -8.63 -7.02
N ARG A 51 3.68 -9.09 -7.00
CA ARG A 51 2.65 -8.70 -7.96
C ARG A 51 2.28 -7.22 -7.83
N ASN A 52 2.21 -6.68 -6.62
CA ASN A 52 1.79 -5.29 -6.41
C ASN A 52 2.85 -4.35 -7.01
N TYR A 53 4.10 -4.54 -6.59
CA TYR A 53 5.24 -3.76 -7.08
C TYR A 53 5.37 -3.85 -8.60
N ARG A 54 5.22 -5.05 -9.18
CA ARG A 54 5.29 -5.22 -10.64
C ARG A 54 4.21 -4.43 -11.36
N ILE A 55 2.97 -4.47 -10.88
CA ILE A 55 1.85 -3.73 -11.50
C ILE A 55 2.09 -2.22 -11.41
N ALA A 56 2.54 -1.71 -10.25
CA ALA A 56 2.83 -0.29 -10.07
C ALA A 56 3.98 0.17 -10.98
N TRP A 57 5.06 -0.62 -11.03
CA TRP A 57 6.19 -0.40 -11.94
C TRP A 57 5.78 -0.40 -13.41
N ASP A 58 4.98 -1.38 -13.86
CA ASP A 58 4.54 -1.47 -15.25
C ASP A 58 3.65 -0.29 -15.68
N LYS A 59 2.85 0.25 -14.76
CA LYS A 59 2.09 1.48 -15.01
C LYS A 59 3.04 2.65 -15.19
N LEU A 60 3.98 2.82 -14.28
CA LEU A 60 4.98 3.90 -14.32
C LEU A 60 5.82 3.85 -15.60
N MET A 61 6.32 2.66 -16.00
CA MET A 61 7.14 2.49 -17.19
C MET A 61 6.43 2.87 -18.49
N LYS A 62 5.10 2.79 -18.55
CA LYS A 62 4.33 3.22 -19.73
C LYS A 62 4.32 4.75 -19.90
N GLU A 63 4.53 5.49 -18.82
CA GLU A 63 4.62 6.95 -18.83
C GLU A 63 6.01 7.44 -19.23
N VAL A 64 7.05 6.61 -19.06
CA VAL A 64 8.43 6.97 -19.38
C VAL A 64 8.63 6.95 -20.88
N GLN A 65 8.48 8.11 -21.54
CA GLN A 65 8.67 8.24 -22.98
C GLN A 65 9.55 9.44 -23.37
N PRO A 66 10.56 9.25 -24.23
CA PRO A 66 11.02 7.97 -24.77
C PRO A 66 11.71 7.11 -23.69
N THR A 67 11.36 5.82 -23.59
CA THR A 67 12.05 4.91 -22.67
C THR A 67 13.48 4.64 -23.16
N PRO A 68 14.52 4.89 -22.35
CA PRO A 68 15.89 4.51 -22.73
C PRO A 68 16.04 3.00 -22.86
N ASP A 69 16.84 2.54 -23.84
CA ASP A 69 17.02 1.11 -24.12
C ASP A 69 17.46 0.28 -22.91
N TRP A 70 18.32 0.83 -22.06
CA TRP A 70 18.80 0.15 -20.84
C TRP A 70 17.67 -0.03 -19.81
N LEU A 71 16.78 0.95 -19.68
CA LEU A 71 15.64 0.87 -18.77
C LEU A 71 14.57 -0.08 -19.33
N ALA A 72 14.37 -0.06 -20.65
CA ALA A 72 13.50 -1.00 -21.34
C ALA A 72 14.01 -2.45 -21.23
N GLN A 73 15.32 -2.66 -21.27
CA GLN A 73 15.94 -3.98 -21.00
C GLN A 73 15.64 -4.41 -19.57
N PHE A 74 16.00 -3.61 -18.56
CA PHE A 74 15.70 -3.90 -17.16
C PHE A 74 14.22 -4.26 -16.96
N ASN A 75 13.29 -3.51 -17.55
CA ASN A 75 11.86 -3.78 -17.42
C ASN A 75 11.46 -5.18 -17.92
N ARG A 76 12.16 -5.74 -18.92
CA ARG A 76 11.87 -7.04 -19.53
C ARG A 76 12.55 -8.21 -18.80
N ASN A 77 13.81 -8.05 -18.38
CA ASN A 77 14.64 -9.17 -17.93
C ASN A 77 15.44 -8.90 -16.64
N PHE A 78 15.20 -7.77 -15.97
CA PHE A 78 15.95 -7.32 -14.79
C PHE A 78 17.46 -7.13 -15.04
N ASP A 79 17.87 -6.92 -16.28
CA ASP A 79 19.25 -6.59 -16.64
C ASP A 79 19.56 -5.12 -16.34
N GLY A 80 20.29 -4.89 -15.25
CA GLY A 80 20.70 -3.56 -14.78
C GLY A 80 21.31 -3.62 -13.39
N MET A 81 22.01 -2.55 -13.00
CA MET A 81 22.54 -2.40 -11.64
C MET A 81 21.43 -1.78 -10.78
N THR A 82 20.95 -2.51 -9.77
CA THR A 82 19.87 -2.03 -8.89
C THR A 82 20.36 -1.69 -7.49
N GLY A 83 19.70 -0.74 -6.84
CA GLY A 83 19.84 -0.51 -5.41
C GLY A 83 18.99 -1.46 -4.58
N GLU A 84 19.32 -1.51 -3.28
CA GLU A 84 18.44 -2.06 -2.24
C GLU A 84 17.16 -1.22 -2.14
N MET A 85 16.07 -1.82 -1.66
CA MET A 85 14.84 -1.15 -1.26
C MET A 85 15.06 -0.55 0.13
N LYS A 86 15.08 0.77 0.21
CA LYS A 86 15.28 1.52 1.47
C LYS A 86 13.97 2.08 1.97
N SER A 87 13.60 1.74 3.21
CA SER A 87 12.47 2.37 3.89
C SER A 87 12.79 3.83 4.18
N VAL A 88 11.94 4.72 3.69
CA VAL A 88 12.06 6.17 3.90
C VAL A 88 10.73 6.73 4.37
N THR A 89 10.79 7.76 5.21
CA THR A 89 9.59 8.50 5.65
C THR A 89 9.63 9.88 5.01
N ILE A 90 8.59 10.20 4.24
CA ILE A 90 8.46 11.47 3.51
C ILE A 90 7.13 12.09 3.94
N GLU A 91 7.17 13.29 4.54
CA GLU A 91 5.99 13.96 5.11
C GLU A 91 5.17 13.06 6.04
N GLY A 92 5.85 12.27 6.88
CA GLY A 92 5.22 11.36 7.84
C GLY A 92 4.60 10.09 7.24
N LYS A 93 4.71 9.89 5.91
CA LYS A 93 4.21 8.69 5.23
C LYS A 93 5.35 7.71 4.91
N PRO A 94 5.16 6.41 5.14
CA PRO A 94 6.18 5.40 4.83
C PRO A 94 6.21 5.09 3.33
N TYR A 95 7.41 5.00 2.79
CA TYR A 95 7.69 4.64 1.40
C TYR A 95 8.91 3.73 1.31
N LEU A 96 9.08 3.11 0.14
CA LEU A 96 10.26 2.33 -0.20
C LEU A 96 10.94 2.93 -1.42
N LEU A 97 12.17 3.40 -1.26
CA LEU A 97 12.97 4.03 -2.29
C LEU A 97 14.02 3.05 -2.81
N SER A 98 14.18 3.00 -4.13
CA SER A 98 15.28 2.28 -4.78
C SER A 98 15.64 2.92 -6.11
N PHE A 99 16.55 2.29 -6.85
CA PHE A 99 16.95 2.73 -8.17
C PHE A 99 17.37 1.56 -9.05
N VAL A 100 17.36 1.81 -10.35
CA VAL A 100 18.12 1.05 -11.34
C VAL A 100 18.98 2.01 -12.15
N CYS A 101 20.17 1.60 -12.53
CA CYS A 101 21.06 2.40 -13.36
C CYS A 101 21.76 1.55 -14.42
N LYS A 102 22.26 2.21 -15.46
CA LYS A 102 23.08 1.58 -16.50
C LYS A 102 24.45 1.20 -15.89
N PRO A 103 24.90 -0.07 -15.92
CA PRO A 103 26.14 -0.49 -15.26
C PRO A 103 27.39 0.33 -15.61
N GLU A 104 27.57 0.66 -16.89
CA GLU A 104 28.73 1.41 -17.38
C GLU A 104 28.73 2.89 -16.98
N ASN A 105 27.56 3.44 -16.60
CA ASN A 105 27.39 4.87 -16.37
C ASN A 105 26.31 5.15 -15.31
N CYS A 106 26.44 4.52 -14.15
CA CYS A 106 25.39 4.52 -13.13
C CYS A 106 25.07 5.92 -12.58
N GLY A 107 26.07 6.82 -12.53
CA GLY A 107 25.90 8.19 -12.04
C GLY A 107 25.08 9.06 -12.99
N GLU A 108 25.28 8.94 -14.31
CA GLU A 108 24.61 9.80 -15.29
C GLU A 108 23.33 9.18 -15.87
N ARG A 109 23.11 7.87 -15.67
CA ARG A 109 21.98 7.14 -16.25
C ARG A 109 21.32 6.28 -15.18
N LYS A 110 20.46 6.92 -14.39
CA LYS A 110 19.74 6.31 -13.27
C LYS A 110 18.25 6.58 -13.38
N PHE A 111 17.45 5.61 -12.94
CA PHE A 111 16.04 5.74 -12.69
C PHE A 111 15.79 5.46 -11.21
N ALA A 112 15.47 6.50 -10.45
CA ALA A 112 15.06 6.38 -9.05
C ALA A 112 13.55 6.11 -8.99
N VAL A 113 13.12 5.28 -8.05
CA VAL A 113 11.71 4.92 -7.87
C VAL A 113 11.36 4.92 -6.40
N VAL A 114 10.16 5.40 -6.10
CA VAL A 114 9.54 5.30 -4.78
C VAL A 114 8.22 4.56 -4.90
N PHE A 115 8.03 3.55 -4.06
CA PHE A 115 6.76 2.85 -3.87
C PHE A 115 6.13 3.26 -2.54
N ASP A 116 4.80 3.25 -2.46
CA ASP A 116 4.12 3.18 -1.17
C ASP A 116 4.44 1.86 -0.44
N ALA A 117 4.14 1.82 0.85
CA ALA A 117 4.51 0.68 1.71
C ALA A 117 3.91 -0.66 1.27
N ASP A 118 2.77 -0.66 0.58
CA ASP A 118 2.09 -1.84 0.03
C ASP A 118 2.43 -2.12 -1.45
N GLY A 119 3.23 -1.26 -2.09
CA GLY A 119 3.72 -1.41 -3.45
C GLY A 119 2.66 -1.19 -4.54
N VAL A 120 1.52 -0.58 -4.21
CA VAL A 120 0.38 -0.40 -5.12
C VAL A 120 0.56 0.84 -6.01
N HIS A 121 1.28 1.86 -5.54
CA HIS A 121 1.61 3.07 -6.29
C HIS A 121 3.11 3.27 -6.38
N ALA A 122 3.55 3.82 -7.51
CA ALA A 122 4.96 4.12 -7.76
C ALA A 122 5.12 5.50 -8.40
N TYR A 123 6.19 6.18 -8.02
CA TYR A 123 6.64 7.43 -8.60
C TYR A 123 8.08 7.29 -9.04
N GLY A 124 8.45 7.92 -10.15
CA GLY A 124 9.76 7.74 -10.77
C GLY A 124 10.45 9.05 -11.07
N ALA A 125 11.78 8.98 -11.12
CA ALA A 125 12.62 10.03 -11.65
C ALA A 125 13.68 9.41 -12.57
N LEU A 126 13.80 9.90 -13.81
CA LEU A 126 14.86 9.52 -14.76
C LEU A 126 15.84 10.67 -14.90
N GLY A 127 17.13 10.41 -14.69
CA GLY A 127 18.14 11.46 -14.77
C GLY A 127 19.56 10.96 -14.59
N GLY A 128 20.44 11.90 -14.24
CA GLY A 128 21.85 11.70 -13.96
C GLY A 128 22.37 12.81 -13.06
N HIS A 129 23.58 12.64 -12.53
CA HIS A 129 24.23 13.64 -11.68
C HIS A 129 24.32 15.04 -12.33
N SER A 130 24.49 15.09 -13.65
CA SER A 130 24.67 16.35 -14.39
C SER A 130 23.36 17.03 -14.84
N ASP A 131 22.22 16.34 -14.77
CA ASP A 131 20.96 16.79 -15.36
C ASP A 131 19.83 16.83 -14.32
N SER A 132 18.89 17.78 -14.47
CA SER A 132 17.67 17.74 -13.69
C SER A 132 16.83 16.51 -14.06
N PRO A 133 16.33 15.73 -13.09
CA PRO A 133 15.56 14.54 -13.39
C PRO A 133 14.19 14.87 -13.97
N ALA A 134 13.74 14.04 -14.91
CA ALA A 134 12.35 14.02 -15.36
C ALA A 134 11.52 13.15 -14.41
N PHE A 135 10.38 13.65 -13.93
CA PHE A 135 9.51 12.96 -12.98
C PHE A 135 8.33 12.26 -13.66
N TYR A 136 7.92 11.10 -13.14
CA TYR A 136 6.88 10.22 -13.68
C TYR A 136 5.94 9.74 -12.57
N GLY A 137 4.67 9.48 -12.90
CA GLY A 137 3.62 9.18 -11.93
C GLY A 137 3.03 10.42 -11.25
N ALA A 138 3.33 11.63 -11.76
CA ALA A 138 2.93 12.92 -11.20
C ALA A 138 3.18 13.05 -9.67
N PRO A 139 4.43 12.84 -9.20
CA PRO A 139 4.74 12.92 -7.78
C PRO A 139 4.48 14.33 -7.23
N PRO A 140 3.92 14.45 -6.01
CA PRO A 140 3.86 15.71 -5.29
C PRO A 140 5.28 16.20 -4.95
N GLN A 141 5.40 17.48 -4.58
CA GLN A 141 6.71 18.15 -4.46
C GLN A 141 7.66 17.45 -3.50
N GLU A 142 7.17 16.95 -2.36
CA GLU A 142 7.96 16.24 -1.37
C GLU A 142 8.59 14.95 -1.92
N LEU A 143 7.89 14.27 -2.84
CA LEU A 143 8.39 13.07 -3.50
C LEU A 143 9.36 13.42 -4.63
N GLN A 144 9.14 14.54 -5.33
CA GLN A 144 10.12 15.06 -6.28
C GLN A 144 11.45 15.38 -5.59
N ASP A 145 11.41 16.07 -4.45
CA ASP A 145 12.59 16.42 -3.66
C ASP A 145 13.32 15.18 -3.13
N ALA A 146 12.58 14.14 -2.72
CA ALA A 146 13.16 12.88 -2.28
C ALA A 146 13.81 12.10 -3.43
N LEU A 147 13.15 12.02 -4.58
CA LEU A 147 13.67 11.37 -5.78
C LEU A 147 14.91 12.10 -6.32
N ALA A 148 14.92 13.43 -6.31
CA ALA A 148 16.05 14.24 -6.77
C ALA A 148 17.34 13.99 -5.98
N LYS A 149 17.25 13.67 -4.68
CA LYS A 149 18.40 13.30 -3.82
C LYS A 149 19.03 11.94 -4.16
N SER A 150 18.41 11.18 -5.07
CA SER A 150 18.91 9.86 -5.48
C SER A 150 19.97 9.92 -6.58
N PHE A 151 20.24 11.10 -7.14
CA PHE A 151 21.21 11.38 -8.20
C PHE A 151 22.45 12.09 -7.62
#